data_AF-A0A8B9MBC2-F1
#
_entry.id   AF-A0A8B9MBC2-F1
#
_cell.length_a   1.000
_cell.length_b   1.000
_cell.length_c   1.000
_cell.angle_alpha   90.00
_cell.angle_beta   90.00
_cell.angle_gamma   90.00
#
_symmetry.space_group_name_H-M   'P 1'
#
loop_
_entity.id
_entity.type
_entity.pdbx_description
1 polymer ?
#
loop_
_entity_poly.entity_id
_entity_poly.type
_entity_poly.pdbx_seq_one_letter_code
_entity_poly.pdbx_strand_id
1 'polypeptide(L)'
;MKTELMKKLFAFLHKKNRYGSEQEFVADLKEMWFGLYSRGDGEQDSSGFEHVFSGEVKKGKVSGFHNWIRFYLLEKQGIVNYFSHNFNGPWDTYPDVLGLQFSWDGFYKEVGSAFIGCSPEFEFGLYTLCFIARPGRACHLSLGSYSLSIQTYPWTKTTYGNGKKYIATAYVISP
;
A
#
# COMPACT_ATOMS: atom_id res chain seq x y z
N MET A 1 -2.27 17.64 7.47
CA MET A 1 -3.15 16.46 7.34
C MET A 1 -4.46 16.72 8.09
N LYS A 2 -5.62 16.27 7.61
CA LYS A 2 -6.92 16.64 8.22
C LYS A 2 -7.57 15.55 9.09
N THR A 3 -7.34 14.27 8.79
CA THR A 3 -7.99 13.15 9.50
C THR A 3 -7.30 12.87 10.84
N GLU A 4 -8.09 12.43 11.83
CA GLU A 4 -7.57 12.05 13.15
C GLU A 4 -6.57 10.90 13.08
N LEU A 5 -6.76 9.97 12.13
CA LEU A 5 -5.84 8.86 11.91
C LEU A 5 -4.43 9.36 11.52
N MET A 6 -4.34 10.26 10.53
CA MET A 6 -3.05 10.78 10.08
C MET A 6 -2.39 11.68 11.12
N LYS A 7 -3.18 12.43 11.90
CA LYS A 7 -2.67 13.19 13.06
C LYS A 7 -2.08 12.27 14.13
N LYS A 8 -2.76 11.16 14.45
CA LYS A 8 -2.25 10.14 15.39
C LYS A 8 -0.96 9.49 14.89
N LEU A 9 -0.89 9.16 13.60
CA LEU A 9 0.32 8.62 12.98
C LEU A 9 1.50 9.60 13.11
N PHE A 10 1.28 10.87 12.76
CA PHE A 10 2.31 11.90 12.92
C PHE A 10 2.75 12.05 14.38
N ALA A 11 1.81 12.18 15.32
CA ALA A 11 2.13 12.30 16.75
C ALA A 11 2.96 11.11 17.26
N PHE A 12 2.63 9.89 16.81
CA PHE A 12 3.41 8.70 17.13
C PHE A 12 4.84 8.77 16.58
N LEU A 13 4.99 9.11 15.29
CA LEU A 13 6.29 9.20 14.62
C LEU A 13 7.16 10.34 15.18
N HIS A 14 6.54 11.47 15.51
CA HIS A 14 7.18 12.61 16.17
C HIS A 14 7.70 12.21 17.56
N LYS A 15 6.88 11.53 18.38
CA LYS A 15 7.32 10.98 19.69
C LYS A 15 8.47 9.98 19.55
N LYS A 16 8.62 9.34 18.39
CA LYS A 16 9.73 8.43 18.05
C LYS A 16 10.92 9.14 17.40
N ASN A 17 10.95 10.48 17.41
CA ASN A 17 11.98 11.31 16.79
C ASN A 17 12.21 10.98 15.30
N ARG A 18 11.15 10.59 14.57
CA ARG A 18 11.22 10.30 13.13
C ARG A 18 11.01 11.54 12.27
N TYR A 19 10.24 12.51 12.77
CA TYR A 19 10.00 13.80 12.13
C TYR A 19 9.94 14.88 13.20
N GLY A 20 10.50 16.05 12.92
CA GLY A 20 10.51 17.20 13.82
C GLY A 20 9.29 18.12 13.66
N SER A 21 8.55 18.01 12.56
CA SER A 21 7.34 18.82 12.33
C SER A 21 6.32 18.12 11.42
N GLU A 22 5.07 18.58 11.46
CA GLU A 22 4.02 18.07 10.57
C GLU A 22 4.34 18.39 9.11
N GLN A 23 4.91 19.58 8.87
CA GLN A 23 5.32 20.05 7.56
C GLN A 23 6.39 19.15 6.95
N GLU A 24 7.40 18.76 7.74
CA GLU A 24 8.43 17.80 7.32
C GLU A 24 7.81 16.45 6.96
N PHE A 25 6.93 15.93 7.81
CA PHE A 25 6.28 14.64 7.56
C PHE A 25 5.42 14.68 6.29
N VAL A 26 4.64 15.75 6.07
CA VAL A 26 3.83 15.91 4.85
C VAL A 26 4.70 16.04 3.60
N ALA A 27 5.83 16.76 3.68
CA ALA A 27 6.77 16.85 2.58
C ALA A 27 7.38 15.48 2.24
N ASP A 28 7.77 14.71 3.27
CA ASP A 28 8.31 13.36 3.06
C ASP A 28 7.25 12.40 2.50
N LEU A 29 6.00 12.47 2.97
CA LEU A 29 4.90 11.68 2.41
C LEU A 29 4.70 11.93 0.92
N LYS A 30 4.82 13.19 0.47
CA LYS A 30 4.68 13.55 -0.95
C LYS A 30 5.75 12.84 -1.78
N GLU A 31 7.01 12.97 -1.40
CA GLU A 31 8.10 12.34 -2.13
C GLU A 31 8.05 10.80 -2.01
N MET A 32 7.83 10.28 -0.81
CA MET A 32 7.79 8.84 -0.53
C MET A 32 6.78 8.08 -1.39
N TRP A 33 5.58 8.64 -1.55
CA TRP A 33 4.47 7.99 -2.23
C TRP A 33 4.27 8.43 -3.67
N PHE A 34 4.51 9.71 -3.97
CA PHE A 34 4.19 10.33 -5.26
C PHE A 34 5.42 10.77 -6.05
N GLY A 35 6.61 10.71 -5.45
CA GLY A 35 7.85 10.92 -6.18
C GLY A 35 8.02 9.85 -7.26
N LEU A 36 8.33 10.31 -8.47
CA LEU A 36 8.39 9.46 -9.66
C LEU A 36 9.74 8.75 -9.76
N TYR A 37 9.72 7.48 -10.12
CA TYR A 37 10.91 6.67 -10.37
C TYR A 37 10.68 5.74 -11.57
N SER A 38 11.77 5.39 -12.26
CA SER A 38 11.71 4.52 -13.45
C SER A 38 11.69 3.04 -13.08
N ARG A 39 10.65 2.31 -13.48
CA ARG A 39 10.62 0.84 -13.40
C ARG A 39 11.22 0.14 -14.63
N GLY A 40 11.52 0.89 -15.69
CA GLY A 40 12.03 0.43 -16.99
C GLY A 40 13.23 1.26 -17.49
N ASP A 41 13.23 1.58 -18.79
CA ASP A 41 14.37 2.16 -19.53
C ASP A 41 14.53 3.69 -19.37
N GLY A 42 14.29 4.19 -18.17
CA GLY A 42 14.68 5.55 -17.75
C GLY A 42 13.55 6.57 -17.65
N GLU A 43 12.32 6.25 -18.06
CA GLU A 43 11.17 7.13 -17.88
C GLU A 43 10.72 7.17 -16.41
N GLN A 44 10.60 8.35 -15.82
CA GLN A 44 10.07 8.53 -14.46
C GLN A 44 8.54 8.51 -14.50
N ASP A 45 7.96 7.34 -14.72
CA ASP A 45 6.54 7.15 -15.04
C ASP A 45 5.76 6.38 -13.96
N SER A 46 6.41 6.05 -12.84
CA SER A 46 5.82 5.23 -11.77
C SER A 46 6.04 5.84 -10.40
N SER A 47 5.02 5.74 -9.56
CA SER A 47 5.06 6.12 -8.14
C SER A 47 4.63 4.95 -7.25
N GLY A 48 4.95 5.05 -5.95
CA GLY A 48 4.49 4.08 -4.96
C GLY A 48 2.97 4.07 -4.83
N PHE A 49 2.34 5.24 -4.94
CA PHE A 49 0.89 5.37 -4.91
C PHE A 49 0.23 4.65 -6.09
N GLU A 50 0.69 4.89 -7.32
CA GLU A 50 0.15 4.22 -8.51
C GLU A 50 0.29 2.71 -8.40
N HIS A 51 1.48 2.22 -8.04
CA HIS A 51 1.70 0.78 -7.92
C HIS A 51 0.77 0.13 -6.89
N VAL A 52 0.66 0.70 -5.69
CA VAL A 52 -0.12 0.09 -4.59
C VAL A 52 -1.62 0.27 -4.78
N PHE A 53 -2.07 1.51 -5.01
CA PHE A 53 -3.49 1.88 -5.01
C PHE A 53 -4.15 1.79 -6.39
N SER A 54 -3.43 2.09 -7.48
CA SER A 54 -3.98 2.00 -8.84
C SER A 54 -3.76 0.63 -9.47
N GLY A 55 -2.59 0.03 -9.22
CA GLY A 55 -2.12 -1.17 -9.90
C GLY A 55 -1.43 -0.89 -11.23
N GLU A 56 -0.61 -1.84 -11.68
CA GLU A 56 0.04 -1.81 -12.99
C GLU A 56 0.01 -3.20 -13.66
N VAL A 57 0.04 -3.27 -14.98
CA VAL A 57 0.24 -4.53 -15.71
C VAL A 57 1.69 -4.60 -16.16
N LYS A 58 2.40 -5.64 -15.74
CA LYS A 58 3.81 -5.86 -16.08
C LYS A 58 3.99 -7.24 -16.68
N LYS A 59 4.51 -7.29 -17.91
CA LYS A 59 4.75 -8.55 -18.65
C LYS A 59 3.50 -9.46 -18.70
N GLY A 60 2.34 -8.87 -18.94
CA GLY A 60 1.06 -9.60 -19.01
C GLY A 60 0.52 -10.11 -17.67
N LYS A 61 1.02 -9.59 -16.54
CA LYS A 61 0.53 -9.93 -15.20
C LYS A 61 0.20 -8.67 -14.41
N VAL A 62 -0.85 -8.75 -13.59
CA VAL A 62 -1.20 -7.66 -12.67
C VAL A 62 -0.16 -7.60 -11.54
N SER A 63 0.47 -6.44 -11.37
CA SER A 63 1.41 -6.12 -10.30
C SER A 63 0.87 -4.98 -9.45
N GLY A 64 1.10 -5.04 -8.13
CA GLY A 64 0.40 -4.16 -7.20
C GLY A 64 -1.11 -4.41 -7.20
N PHE A 65 -1.91 -3.34 -7.20
CA PHE A 65 -3.38 -3.39 -7.18
C PHE A 65 -3.92 -4.07 -5.90
N HIS A 66 -3.75 -3.41 -4.76
CA HIS A 66 -4.15 -3.93 -3.44
C HIS A 66 -5.31 -3.16 -2.79
N ASN A 67 -5.80 -2.09 -3.42
CA ASN A 67 -6.84 -1.25 -2.86
C ASN A 67 -8.27 -1.71 -3.23
N TRP A 68 -9.10 -1.93 -2.22
CA TRP A 68 -10.47 -2.43 -2.41
C TRP A 68 -11.41 -1.42 -3.09
N ILE A 69 -11.20 -0.10 -2.91
CA ILE A 69 -12.05 0.91 -3.56
C ILE A 69 -11.79 0.87 -5.07
N ARG A 70 -10.52 0.81 -5.48
CA ARG A 70 -10.14 0.62 -6.89
C ARG A 70 -10.72 -0.67 -7.45
N PHE A 71 -10.64 -1.76 -6.69
CA PHE A 71 -11.22 -3.05 -7.08
C PHE A 71 -12.73 -2.92 -7.34
N TYR A 72 -13.48 -2.40 -6.36
CA TYR A 72 -14.92 -2.19 -6.45
C TYR A 72 -15.31 -1.33 -7.67
N LEU A 73 -14.61 -0.21 -7.89
CA LEU A 73 -14.93 0.69 -8.99
C LEU A 73 -14.71 0.04 -10.35
N LEU A 74 -13.65 -0.75 -10.52
CA LEU A 74 -13.36 -1.43 -11.78
C LEU A 74 -14.21 -2.69 -12.00
N GLU A 75 -14.55 -3.41 -10.94
CA GLU A 75 -15.48 -4.55 -11.00
C GLU A 75 -16.87 -4.07 -11.41
N LYS A 76 -17.34 -2.96 -10.84
CA LYS A 76 -18.61 -2.32 -11.22
C LYS A 76 -18.65 -1.91 -12.70
N GLN A 77 -17.50 -1.66 -13.31
CA GLN A 77 -17.37 -1.33 -14.73
C GLN A 77 -17.20 -2.57 -15.63
N GLY A 78 -17.10 -3.77 -15.06
CA GLY A 78 -16.84 -5.01 -15.79
C GLY A 78 -15.40 -5.16 -16.27
N ILE A 79 -14.47 -4.33 -15.79
CA ILE A 79 -13.04 -4.35 -16.17
C ILE A 79 -12.27 -5.32 -15.27
N VAL A 80 -12.67 -5.43 -14.00
CA VAL A 80 -12.20 -6.49 -13.10
C VAL A 80 -13.22 -7.61 -13.06
N ASN A 81 -12.74 -8.85 -13.13
CA ASN A 81 -13.54 -10.05 -12.96
C ASN A 81 -12.99 -10.85 -11.77
N TYR A 82 -13.77 -10.89 -10.70
CA TYR A 82 -13.49 -11.68 -9.50
C TYR A 82 -13.66 -13.18 -9.78
N PHE A 83 -12.70 -13.99 -9.34
CA PHE A 83 -12.78 -15.45 -9.49
C PHE A 83 -13.01 -16.15 -8.16
N SER A 84 -12.18 -15.86 -7.16
CA SER A 84 -12.25 -16.54 -5.86
C SER A 84 -11.47 -15.77 -4.79
N HIS A 85 -11.57 -16.25 -3.55
CA HIS A 85 -10.67 -15.86 -2.47
C HIS A 85 -10.13 -17.12 -1.79
N ASN A 86 -8.83 -17.12 -1.45
CA ASN A 86 -8.18 -18.21 -0.72
C ASN A 86 -7.97 -17.90 0.77
N PHE A 87 -8.19 -16.65 1.17
CA PHE A 87 -8.10 -16.19 2.54
C PHE A 87 -9.22 -15.19 2.83
N ASN A 88 -9.83 -15.36 4.00
CA ASN A 88 -10.78 -14.44 4.61
C ASN A 88 -10.35 -14.26 6.07
N GLY A 89 -10.14 -13.02 6.49
CA GLY A 89 -9.59 -12.70 7.80
C GLY A 89 -10.54 -13.10 8.93
N PRO A 90 -10.04 -13.15 10.17
CA PRO A 90 -10.85 -13.54 11.33
C PRO A 90 -11.75 -12.41 11.86
N TRP A 91 -11.77 -11.23 11.23
CA TRP A 91 -12.54 -10.08 11.70
C TRP A 91 -14.01 -10.22 11.31
N ASP A 92 -14.90 -10.01 12.28
CA ASP A 92 -16.36 -10.00 12.09
C ASP A 92 -16.89 -8.64 11.58
N THR A 93 -16.01 -7.64 11.50
CA THR A 93 -16.28 -6.28 11.04
C THR A 93 -15.11 -5.74 10.22
N TYR A 94 -15.31 -4.61 9.57
CA TYR A 94 -14.27 -3.92 8.82
C TYR A 94 -13.29 -3.14 9.72
N PRO A 95 -12.03 -2.99 9.29
CA PRO A 95 -11.47 -3.56 8.06
C PRO A 95 -11.10 -5.04 8.20
N ASP A 96 -11.40 -5.80 7.15
CA ASP A 96 -11.07 -7.22 7.01
C ASP A 96 -9.95 -7.39 5.95
N VAL A 97 -9.42 -8.60 5.77
CA VAL A 97 -8.38 -8.91 4.79
C VAL A 97 -8.79 -10.11 3.94
N LEU A 98 -8.82 -9.91 2.62
CA LEU A 98 -9.04 -11.01 1.67
C LEU A 98 -7.77 -11.29 0.88
N GLY A 99 -7.49 -12.57 0.63
CA GLY A 99 -6.58 -13.04 -0.41
C GLY A 99 -7.38 -13.37 -1.67
N LEU A 100 -7.25 -12.54 -2.71
CA LEU A 100 -8.13 -12.54 -3.89
C LEU A 100 -7.45 -13.15 -5.11
N GLN A 101 -8.25 -13.81 -5.94
CA GLN A 101 -7.91 -14.20 -7.31
C GLN A 101 -8.86 -13.49 -8.27
N PHE A 102 -8.31 -12.80 -9.27
CA PHE A 102 -9.09 -12.02 -10.21
C PHE A 102 -8.33 -11.79 -11.52
N SER A 103 -9.04 -11.31 -12.53
CA SER A 103 -8.42 -10.68 -13.69
C SER A 103 -8.76 -9.20 -13.76
N TRP A 104 -7.83 -8.41 -14.29
CA TRP A 104 -8.01 -7.01 -14.59
C TRP A 104 -7.69 -6.80 -16.07
N ASP A 105 -8.69 -6.40 -16.84
CA ASP A 105 -8.56 -6.18 -18.29
C ASP A 105 -7.94 -7.38 -19.03
N GLY A 106 -8.40 -8.59 -18.69
CA GLY A 106 -7.91 -9.85 -19.24
C GLY A 106 -6.59 -10.37 -18.65
N PHE A 107 -5.89 -9.59 -17.82
CA PHE A 107 -4.64 -10.02 -17.17
C PHE A 107 -4.91 -10.67 -15.82
N TYR A 108 -4.38 -11.88 -15.64
CA TYR A 108 -4.60 -12.66 -14.42
C TYR A 108 -3.72 -12.20 -13.25
N LYS A 109 -4.30 -12.16 -12.05
CA LYS A 109 -3.60 -12.07 -10.77
C LYS A 109 -3.90 -13.32 -9.95
N GLU A 110 -2.86 -14.14 -9.75
CA GLU A 110 -2.99 -15.43 -9.06
C GLU A 110 -3.30 -15.26 -7.57
N VAL A 111 -2.64 -14.32 -6.90
CA VAL A 111 -2.91 -13.97 -5.50
C VAL A 111 -2.68 -12.46 -5.34
N GLY A 112 -3.69 -11.77 -4.82
CA GLY A 112 -3.62 -10.37 -4.41
C GLY A 112 -4.36 -10.16 -3.10
N SER A 113 -3.65 -9.74 -2.06
CA SER A 113 -4.25 -9.43 -0.78
C SER A 113 -4.70 -7.97 -0.70
N ALA A 114 -5.84 -7.72 -0.06
CA ALA A 114 -6.38 -6.37 0.10
C ALA A 114 -7.03 -6.23 1.49
N PHE A 115 -6.92 -5.03 2.08
CA PHE A 115 -7.83 -4.64 3.14
C PHE A 115 -9.20 -4.34 2.53
N ILE A 116 -10.28 -4.85 3.12
CA ILE A 116 -11.66 -4.60 2.69
C ILE A 116 -12.36 -3.69 3.70
N GLY A 117 -13.07 -2.68 3.21
CA GLY A 117 -13.88 -1.78 4.04
C GLY A 117 -13.08 -0.76 4.86
N CYS A 118 -11.77 -0.64 4.67
CA CYS A 118 -10.96 0.41 5.29
C CYS A 118 -11.11 1.76 4.57
N SER A 119 -10.81 2.87 5.26
CA SER A 119 -10.64 4.16 4.59
C SER A 119 -9.27 4.27 3.90
N PRO A 120 -9.11 5.09 2.84
CA PRO A 120 -7.83 5.27 2.17
C PRO A 120 -6.71 5.68 3.13
N GLU A 121 -6.99 6.56 4.09
CA GLU A 121 -6.00 7.01 5.06
C GLU A 121 -5.60 5.93 6.06
N PHE A 122 -6.44 4.93 6.35
CA PHE A 122 -6.06 3.78 7.17
C PHE A 122 -4.99 2.95 6.48
N GLU A 123 -5.24 2.56 5.23
CA GLU A 123 -4.30 1.76 4.43
C GLU A 123 -3.00 2.54 4.18
N PHE A 124 -3.13 3.79 3.71
CA PHE A 124 -2.00 4.69 3.46
C PHE A 124 -1.15 4.93 4.73
N GLY A 125 -1.82 5.16 5.87
CA GLY A 125 -1.16 5.41 7.15
C GLY A 125 -0.41 4.18 7.68
N LEU A 126 -1.03 3.00 7.61
CA LEU A 126 -0.37 1.75 8.04
C LEU A 126 0.82 1.39 7.16
N TYR A 127 0.67 1.51 5.83
CA TYR A 127 1.77 1.26 4.91
C TYR A 127 2.92 2.24 5.12
N THR A 128 2.61 3.53 5.34
CA THR A 128 3.61 4.54 5.72
C THR A 128 4.33 4.16 7.01
N LEU A 129 3.60 3.81 8.06
CA LEU A 129 4.16 3.42 9.36
C LEU A 129 5.14 2.24 9.19
N CYS A 130 4.71 1.19 8.50
CA CYS A 130 5.51 -0.01 8.30
C CYS A 130 6.72 0.24 7.40
N PHE A 131 6.59 1.08 6.38
CA PHE A 131 7.71 1.47 5.54
C PHE A 131 8.78 2.23 6.32
N ILE A 132 8.40 3.19 7.16
CA ILE A 132 9.34 3.94 8.00
C ILE A 132 9.99 3.05 9.06
N ALA A 133 9.21 2.16 9.69
CA ALA A 133 9.67 1.35 10.81
C ALA A 133 10.49 0.13 10.39
N ARG A 134 10.12 -0.51 9.26
CA ARG A 134 10.60 -1.83 8.84
C ARG A 134 10.69 -1.94 7.30
N PRO A 135 11.42 -1.04 6.60
CA PRO A 135 11.48 -1.09 5.13
C PRO A 135 12.11 -2.41 4.66
N GLY A 136 11.44 -3.11 3.73
CA GLY A 136 11.93 -4.37 3.17
C GLY A 136 11.77 -5.58 4.10
N ARG A 137 11.11 -5.43 5.25
CA ARG A 137 10.87 -6.52 6.22
C ARG A 137 9.39 -6.60 6.57
N ALA A 138 8.93 -7.79 6.95
CA ALA A 138 7.59 -7.96 7.48
C ALA A 138 7.39 -7.08 8.73
N CYS A 139 6.33 -6.28 8.70
CA CYS A 139 5.89 -5.41 9.78
C CYS A 139 4.73 -6.10 10.50
N HIS A 140 5.03 -6.74 11.63
CA HIS A 140 4.04 -7.47 12.43
C HIS A 140 3.21 -6.49 13.27
N LEU A 141 1.89 -6.60 13.18
CA LEU A 141 0.92 -5.74 13.83
C LEU A 141 -0.19 -6.58 14.47
N SER A 142 -0.96 -5.94 15.34
CA SER A 142 -2.25 -6.46 15.77
C SER A 142 -3.36 -5.49 15.38
N LEU A 143 -4.45 -6.04 14.84
CA LEU A 143 -5.67 -5.33 14.50
C LEU A 143 -6.82 -6.08 15.16
N GLY A 144 -7.59 -5.41 16.03
CA GLY A 144 -8.71 -6.05 16.73
C GLY A 144 -8.33 -7.35 17.45
N SER A 145 -7.17 -7.38 18.13
CA SER A 145 -6.60 -8.56 18.83
C SER A 145 -6.09 -9.70 17.94
N TYR A 146 -6.30 -9.65 16.62
CA TYR A 146 -5.73 -10.61 15.68
C TYR A 146 -4.39 -10.12 15.15
N SER A 147 -3.48 -11.06 14.86
CA SER A 147 -2.19 -10.75 14.27
C SER A 147 -2.31 -10.59 12.76
N LEU A 148 -1.64 -9.58 12.20
CA LEU A 148 -1.44 -9.44 10.76
C LEU A 148 -0.03 -8.93 10.48
N SER A 149 0.40 -9.09 9.23
CA SER A 149 1.69 -8.54 8.80
C SER A 149 1.52 -7.72 7.55
N ILE A 150 2.27 -6.64 7.45
CA ILE A 150 2.36 -5.81 6.25
C ILE A 150 3.76 -5.97 5.68
N GLN A 151 3.85 -6.20 4.37
CA GLN A 151 5.10 -6.17 3.64
C GLN A 151 5.21 -4.82 2.93
N THR A 152 6.37 -4.17 3.04
CA THR A 152 6.70 -3.00 2.22
C THR A 152 8.07 -3.21 1.59
N TYR A 153 8.28 -2.73 0.38
CA TYR A 153 9.58 -2.75 -0.27
C TYR A 153 10.01 -1.34 -0.68
N PRO A 154 11.25 -0.94 -0.39
CA PRO A 154 11.78 0.32 -0.88
C PRO A 154 12.22 0.19 -2.33
N TRP A 155 12.06 1.28 -3.07
CA TRP A 155 12.75 1.45 -4.33
C TRP A 155 14.23 1.74 -4.05
N THR A 156 15.13 0.95 -4.66
CA THR A 156 16.57 1.01 -4.33
C THR A 156 17.44 1.55 -5.44
N LYS A 157 16.91 1.76 -6.66
CA LYS A 157 17.71 2.23 -7.80
C LYS A 157 17.98 3.73 -7.75
N THR A 158 17.05 4.50 -7.18
CA THR A 158 17.15 5.95 -7.04
C THR A 158 16.64 6.36 -5.65
N THR A 159 17.01 7.56 -5.25
CA THR A 159 16.63 8.17 -3.96
C THR A 159 16.08 9.57 -4.18
N TYR A 160 15.48 10.14 -3.14
CA TYR A 160 15.10 11.55 -3.08
C TYR A 160 15.66 12.21 -1.82
N GLY A 161 15.81 13.54 -1.87
CA GLY A 161 16.35 14.33 -0.77
C GLY A 161 17.65 13.75 -0.23
N ASN A 162 17.72 13.57 1.09
CA ASN A 162 18.91 13.10 1.82
C ASN A 162 19.08 11.57 1.73
N GLY A 163 19.01 11.00 0.53
CA GLY A 163 19.17 9.55 0.32
C GLY A 163 17.96 8.72 0.76
N LYS A 164 16.79 9.34 0.95
CA LYS A 164 15.55 8.63 1.29
C LYS A 164 15.07 7.82 0.10
N LYS A 165 14.31 6.75 0.38
CA LYS A 165 13.83 5.79 -0.63
C LYS A 165 12.34 5.93 -0.83
N TYR A 166 11.90 5.88 -2.08
CA TYR A 166 10.48 5.78 -2.42
C TYR A 166 9.92 4.44 -1.97
N ILE A 167 8.61 4.38 -1.73
CA ILE A 167 7.94 3.09 -1.56
C ILE A 167 7.73 2.45 -2.94
N ALA A 168 8.25 1.24 -3.13
CA ALA A 168 8.07 0.48 -4.36
C ALA A 168 6.77 -0.33 -4.32
N THR A 169 6.45 -0.96 -3.19
CA THR A 169 5.18 -1.64 -3.01
C THR A 169 4.86 -1.81 -1.54
N ALA A 170 3.58 -1.97 -1.23
CA ALA A 170 3.05 -2.25 0.08
C ALA A 170 1.78 -3.08 -0.06
N TYR A 171 1.64 -4.10 0.79
CA TYR A 171 0.44 -4.92 0.85
C TYR A 171 0.35 -5.64 2.21
N VAL A 172 -0.86 -5.97 2.62
CA VAL A 172 -1.11 -6.86 3.77
C VAL A 172 -0.78 -8.30 3.38
N ILE A 173 -0.10 -9.08 4.21
CA ILE A 173 0.22 -10.48 3.89
C ILE A 173 -1.01 -11.35 4.19
N SER A 174 -1.46 -12.12 3.19
CA SER A 174 -2.38 -13.24 3.38
C SER A 174 -1.61 -14.58 3.29
N PRO A 175 -2.08 -15.64 3.98
CA PRO A 175 -1.56 -17.00 3.84
C PRO A 175 -1.65 -17.57 2.42
#